data_AF-A0A5R8QJK8-F1
#
_entry.id   AF-A0A5R8QJK8-F1
#
_cell.length_a   1.000
_cell.length_b   1.000
_cell.length_c   1.000
_cell.angle_alpha   90.00
_cell.angle_beta   90.00
_cell.angle_gamma   90.00
#
_symmetry.space_group_name_H-M   'P 1'
#
loop_
_entity.id
_entity.type
_entity.pdbx_description
1 polymer ?
#
loop_
_entity_poly.entity_id
_entity_poly.type
_entity_poly.pdbx_seq_one_letter_code
_entity_poly.pdbx_strand_id
1 'polypeptide(L)'
;MPQGIQFTGDYEVTALQALIPGGWYIGFACKRCRQHFAILSDPTGTGALELSGPATFSVTCPNCETRNQYSARELVQFQAAQGGPSSTA
;
A
#
# COMPACT_ATOMS: atom_id res chain seq x y z
N MET A 1 -7.51 14.39 -16.05
CA MET A 1 -7.34 13.00 -16.52
C MET A 1 -6.83 12.23 -15.31
N PRO A 2 -7.52 11.18 -14.84
CA PRO A 2 -6.99 10.37 -13.74
C PRO A 2 -5.66 9.75 -14.17
N GLN A 3 -4.64 9.87 -13.33
CA GLN A 3 -3.37 9.19 -13.58
C GLN A 3 -3.55 7.73 -13.12
N GLY A 4 -3.40 6.80 -14.05
CA GLY A 4 -3.52 5.37 -13.76
C GLY A 4 -2.15 4.72 -13.61
N ILE A 5 -2.01 3.84 -12.63
CA ILE A 5 -0.85 2.95 -12.51
C ILE A 5 -1.32 1.53 -12.79
N GLN A 6 -0.74 0.92 -13.82
CA GLN A 6 -0.98 -0.48 -14.15
C GLN A 6 0.16 -1.35 -13.63
N PHE A 7 -0.16 -2.32 -12.79
CA PHE A 7 0.78 -3.31 -12.28
C PHE A 7 0.58 -4.65 -12.99
N THR A 8 1.67 -5.25 -13.49
CA THR A 8 1.65 -6.55 -14.18
C THR A 8 2.80 -7.44 -13.74
N GLY A 9 2.49 -8.66 -13.28
CA GLY A 9 3.48 -9.66 -12.86
C GLY A 9 3.59 -9.84 -11.36
N ASP A 10 4.65 -10.52 -10.92
CA ASP A 10 4.85 -10.89 -9.52
C ASP A 10 5.97 -10.06 -8.89
N TYR A 11 5.64 -9.39 -7.79
CA TYR A 11 6.54 -8.50 -7.09
C TYR A 11 6.78 -9.00 -5.67
N GLU A 12 8.06 -9.09 -5.28
CA GLU A 12 8.45 -9.14 -3.88
C GLU A 12 8.69 -7.69 -3.43
N VAL A 13 7.82 -7.20 -2.54
CA VAL A 13 7.84 -5.81 -2.09
C VAL A 13 8.06 -5.75 -0.58
N THR A 14 8.71 -4.68 -0.15
CA THR A 14 8.92 -4.38 1.26
C THR A 14 8.04 -3.20 1.64
N ALA A 15 7.36 -3.29 2.80
CA ALA A 15 6.57 -2.19 3.30
C ALA A 15 7.45 -0.98 3.69
N LEU A 16 6.94 0.23 3.48
CA LEU A 16 7.57 1.46 3.95
C LEU A 16 7.59 1.46 5.49
N GLN A 17 8.77 1.68 6.06
CA GLN A 17 8.94 1.70 7.51
C GLN A 17 8.53 3.03 8.17
N ALA A 18 8.47 4.10 7.38
CA ALA A 18 8.12 5.43 7.87
C ALA A 18 7.16 6.12 6.87
N LEU A 19 5.92 6.28 7.30
CA LEU A 19 4.93 7.14 6.67
C LEU A 19 5.06 8.56 7.20
N ILE A 20 4.79 9.54 6.34
CA ILE A 20 4.76 10.95 6.67
C ILE A 20 3.30 11.34 6.92
N PRO A 21 2.97 11.93 8.08
CA PRO A 21 1.62 12.40 8.37
C PRO A 21 1.08 13.30 7.27
N GLY A 22 -0.16 13.07 6.84
CA GLY A 22 -0.81 13.82 5.76
C GLY A 22 -0.40 13.39 4.34
N GLY A 23 0.63 12.55 4.20
CA GLY A 23 1.02 11.95 2.93
C GLY A 23 0.03 10.88 2.46
N TRP A 24 -0.15 10.78 1.15
CA TRP A 24 -0.94 9.72 0.53
C TRP A 24 -0.05 8.56 0.13
N TYR A 25 -0.58 7.35 0.32
CA TYR A 25 0.15 6.12 0.12
C TYR A 25 -0.71 5.07 -0.55
N ILE A 26 -0.04 4.18 -1.26
CA ILE A 26 -0.60 2.99 -1.87
C ILE A 26 -0.04 1.78 -1.09
N GLY A 27 -0.94 0.91 -0.67
CA GLY A 27 -0.58 -0.21 0.18
C GLY A 27 -1.67 -1.25 0.31
N PHE A 28 -1.64 -1.98 1.42
CA PHE A 28 -2.60 -3.05 1.69
C PHE A 28 -3.07 -2.98 3.14
N ALA A 29 -4.29 -3.48 3.37
CA ALA A 29 -4.73 -3.87 4.69
C ALA A 29 -4.20 -5.27 5.02
N CYS A 30 -3.44 -5.42 6.10
CA CYS A 30 -2.93 -6.74 6.47
C CYS A 30 -4.07 -7.74 6.72
N LYS A 31 -4.03 -8.91 6.09
CA LYS A 31 -5.05 -9.96 6.29
C LYS A 31 -5.11 -10.47 7.74
N ARG A 32 -4.03 -10.33 8.51
CA ARG A 32 -3.92 -10.80 9.90
C ARG A 32 -4.25 -9.72 10.93
N CYS A 33 -3.51 -8.62 10.96
CA CYS A 33 -3.67 -7.57 11.97
C CYS A 33 -4.58 -6.42 11.53
N ARG A 34 -5.07 -6.43 10.28
CA ARG A 34 -5.99 -5.44 9.68
C ARG A 34 -5.47 -4.01 9.63
N GLN A 35 -4.23 -3.76 10.06
CA GLN A 35 -3.58 -2.47 9.91
C GLN A 35 -3.18 -2.22 8.46
N HIS A 36 -3.29 -0.97 8.02
CA HIS A 36 -2.80 -0.53 6.72
C HIS A 36 -1.31 -0.29 6.78
N PHE A 37 -0.58 -0.73 5.75
CA PHE A 37 0.82 -0.43 5.56
C PHE A 37 1.05 -0.07 4.10
N ALA A 38 1.99 0.83 3.85
CA ALA A 38 2.27 1.30 2.49
C ALA A 38 3.39 0.47 1.84
N ILE A 39 3.34 0.36 0.53
CA ILE A 39 4.47 -0.12 -0.29
C ILE A 39 5.03 0.99 -1.18
N LEU A 40 4.22 2.01 -1.48
CA LEU A 40 4.54 3.10 -2.39
C LEU A 40 3.90 4.40 -1.85
N SER A 41 4.59 5.52 -2.04
CA SER A 41 3.99 6.85 -1.88
C SER A 41 3.16 7.20 -3.11
N ASP A 42 2.02 7.84 -2.92
CA ASP A 42 1.22 8.40 -4.01
C ASP A 42 1.95 9.66 -4.57
N PRO A 43 2.46 9.65 -5.81
CA PRO A 43 3.15 10.79 -6.40
C PRO A 43 2.25 12.01 -6.68
N THR A 44 0.93 11.82 -6.75
CA THR A 44 -0.03 12.91 -6.94
C THR A 44 -0.37 13.59 -5.63
N GLY A 45 -0.24 12.89 -4.51
CA GLY A 45 -0.63 13.37 -3.19
C GLY A 45 -2.15 13.56 -3.04
N THR A 46 -2.96 12.93 -3.90
CA THR A 46 -4.42 13.12 -3.92
C THR A 46 -5.22 11.88 -3.57
N GLY A 47 -4.61 10.68 -3.58
CA GLY A 47 -5.34 9.43 -3.35
C GLY A 47 -6.30 9.05 -4.48
N ALA A 48 -6.13 9.67 -5.65
CA ALA A 48 -7.01 9.53 -6.80
C ALA A 48 -6.34 8.79 -7.98
N LEU A 49 -5.35 7.94 -7.69
CA LEU A 49 -4.71 7.10 -8.71
C LEU A 49 -5.62 5.93 -9.05
N GLU A 50 -5.77 5.66 -10.34
CA GLU A 50 -6.47 4.45 -10.77
C GLU A 50 -5.47 3.28 -10.73
N LEU A 51 -5.63 2.38 -9.77
CA LEU A 51 -4.76 1.22 -9.58
C LEU A 51 -5.37 -0.01 -10.27
N SER A 52 -4.67 -0.55 -11.26
CA SER A 52 -5.20 -1.61 -12.12
C SER A 52 -4.16 -2.67 -12.47
N GLY A 53 -4.61 -3.83 -12.94
CA GLY A 53 -3.78 -4.83 -13.61
C GLY A 53 -3.63 -6.18 -12.89
N PRO A 54 -3.13 -7.21 -13.60
CA PRO A 54 -2.91 -8.55 -13.06
C PRO A 54 -1.53 -8.65 -12.38
N ALA A 55 -1.37 -8.00 -11.23
CA ALA A 55 -0.16 -8.16 -10.41
C ALA A 55 -0.42 -8.87 -9.09
N THR A 56 0.60 -9.61 -8.66
CA THR A 56 0.70 -10.26 -7.35
C THR A 56 1.82 -9.62 -6.55
N PHE A 57 1.58 -9.33 -5.29
CA PHE A 57 2.52 -8.71 -4.37
C PHE A 57 2.73 -9.62 -3.17
N SER A 58 3.95 -10.12 -3.02
CA SER A 58 4.41 -10.76 -1.79
C SER A 58 4.97 -9.69 -0.88
N VAL A 59 4.32 -9.45 0.25
CA VAL A 59 4.74 -8.42 1.21
C VAL A 59 4.70 -8.96 2.63
N THR A 60 5.70 -8.56 3.42
CA THR A 60 5.74 -8.81 4.87
C THR A 60 5.13 -7.61 5.58
N CYS A 61 4.10 -7.84 6.39
CA CYS A 61 3.50 -6.78 7.18
C CYS A 61 4.50 -6.28 8.24
N PRO A 62 4.80 -4.97 8.30
CA PRO A 62 5.80 -4.45 9.23
C PRO A 62 5.32 -4.43 10.69
N ASN A 63 4.00 -4.59 10.92
CA ASN A 63 3.41 -4.57 12.27
C ASN A 63 3.30 -5.96 12.92
N CYS A 64 3.04 -7.01 12.13
CA CYS A 64 2.85 -8.37 12.67
C CYS A 64 3.74 -9.42 12.02
N GLU A 65 4.70 -8.97 11.21
CA GLU A 65 5.75 -9.76 10.53
C GLU A 65 5.22 -10.91 9.66
N THR A 66 3.92 -10.91 9.39
CA THR A 66 3.26 -11.95 8.61
C THR A 66 3.42 -11.64 7.14
N ARG A 67 4.01 -12.60 6.42
CA ARG A 67 4.13 -12.57 4.96
C ARG A 67 2.84 -13.07 4.33
N ASN A 68 2.27 -12.29 3.42
CA ASN A 68 1.07 -12.65 2.66
C ASN A 68 1.20 -12.22 1.20
N GLN A 69 0.40 -12.85 0.34
CA GLN A 69 0.23 -12.45 -1.06
C GLN A 69 -1.06 -11.63 -1.22
N TYR A 70 -0.94 -10.57 -2.02
CA TYR A 70 -2.01 -9.63 -2.34
C TYR A 70 -2.06 -9.43 -3.85
N SER A 71 -3.25 -9.24 -4.38
CA SER A 71 -3.46 -8.87 -5.77
C SER A 71 -3.52 -7.34 -5.92
N ALA A 72 -3.29 -6.82 -7.12
CA ALA A 72 -3.45 -5.38 -7.39
C ALA A 72 -4.85 -4.85 -7.06
N ARG A 73 -5.87 -5.72 -7.08
CA ARG A 73 -7.25 -5.38 -6.70
C ARG A 73 -7.43 -5.16 -5.19
N GLU A 74 -6.49 -5.65 -4.39
CA GLU A 74 -6.47 -5.44 -2.94
C GLU A 74 -5.66 -4.20 -2.54
N LEU A 75 -5.06 -3.51 -3.52
CA LEU A 75 -4.39 -2.24 -3.26
C LEU A 75 -5.40 -1.21 -2.76
N VAL A 76 -5.01 -0.52 -1.70
CA VAL A 76 -5.78 0.58 -1.13
C VAL A 76 -4.94 1.85 -1.16
N GLN A 77 -5.62 2.97 -1.41
CA GLN A 77 -5.06 4.30 -1.23
C GLN A 77 -5.53 4.84 0.10
N PHE A 78 -4.61 5.30 0.92
CA PHE A 78 -4.94 5.87 2.23
C PHE A 78 -4.01 7.02 2.54
N GLN A 79 -4.53 7.99 3.30
CA GLN A 79 -3.72 9.05 3.87
C GLN A 79 -3.14 8.55 5.19
N ALA A 80 -1.85 8.75 5.41
CA ALA A 80 -1.24 8.45 6.69
C ALA A 80 -1.72 9.45 7.74
N ALA A 81 -2.49 8.99 8.73
CA ALA A 81 -2.93 9.83 9.85
C ALA A 81 -1.78 10.13 10.82
N GLN A 82 -0.81 9.22 10.91
CA GLN A 82 0.28 9.25 11.89
C GLN A 82 1.58 8.81 11.22
N GLY A 83 2.71 9.24 11.78
CA GLY A 83 4.02 8.77 11.35
C GLY A 83 4.31 7.36 11.88
N GLY A 84 5.01 6.54 11.11
CA GLY A 84 5.37 5.17 11.51
C GLY A 84 5.18 4.13 10.40
N PRO A 85 5.28 2.83 10.71
CA PRO A 85 5.24 1.75 9.71
C PRO A 85 3.83 1.34 9.27
N SER A 86 2.79 1.84 9.94
CA SER A 86 1.40 1.51 9.64
C SER A 86 0.47 2.69 9.92
N SER A 87 -0.67 2.71 9.23
CA SER A 87 -1.77 3.65 9.44
C SER A 87 -3.01 2.88 9.85
N THR A 88 -3.78 3.45 10.77
CA THR A 88 -5.13 2.97 11.16
C THR A 88 -6.25 3.67 10.41
N ALA A 89 -5.89 4.65 9.57
CA ALA A 89 -6.82 5.41 8.73
C ALA A 89 -7.53 4.51 7.71
#